data_AF-A0A6N8TFH2-F1
#
_entry.id   AF-A0A6N8TFH2-F1
#
_cell.length_a   1.000
_cell.length_b   1.000
_cell.length_c   1.000
_cell.angle_alpha   90.00
_cell.angle_beta   90.00
_cell.angle_gamma   90.00
#
_symmetry.space_group_name_H-M   'P 1'
#
loop_
_entity.id
_entity.type
_entity.pdbx_description
1 polymer ?
#
loop_
_entity_poly.entity_id
_entity_poly.type
_entity_poly.pdbx_seq_one_letter_code
_entity_poly.pdbx_strand_id
1 'polypeptide(L)'
;MFTLTIPVSTDGLSAIKADLTRKLPDVKSSHRCEAIARGLGFRTYATALAAVQAGATSTAQVRGDLFVAYLAEHAFAVSPAAFYHAAAKVALRDVWERTPKLTMWGIGSGGPRRKEDGRWEDFRDMNARFKEARSELLGDGAVKPFLASLAFLGRVTPTKTIRKGTGSYWVKHIAENFACSYPEGEKLGPTYVANGVLIAAALQAGFKMKTYVDNLGYDELNVSFNMSKPCLEELDCEVRPDGARAQDRRHREAMKRNRHYPFGSATF
;
A
#
# COMPACT_ATOMS: atom_id res chain seq x y z
N MET A 1 -1.24 5.05 -11.75
CA MET A 1 0.00 5.56 -11.11
C MET A 1 -0.33 5.88 -9.66
N PHE A 2 0.65 5.84 -8.76
CA PHE A 2 0.44 6.17 -7.34
C PHE A 2 0.95 7.57 -7.01
N THR A 3 0.43 8.15 -5.93
CA THR A 3 1.03 9.29 -5.24
C THR A 3 1.62 8.79 -3.93
N LEU A 4 2.91 9.05 -3.71
CA LEU A 4 3.57 8.74 -2.44
C LEU A 4 3.93 10.06 -1.75
N THR A 5 3.51 10.19 -0.51
CA THR A 5 3.82 11.33 0.34
C THR A 5 4.43 10.81 1.64
N ILE A 6 5.52 11.44 2.08
CA ILE A 6 6.22 11.08 3.32
C ILE A 6 6.35 12.29 4.25
N PRO A 7 6.38 12.09 5.58
CA PRO A 7 6.87 13.11 6.49
C PRO A 7 8.35 13.39 6.21
N VAL A 8 8.72 14.67 6.17
CA VAL A 8 10.12 15.08 6.03
C VAL A 8 10.70 15.28 7.42
N SER A 9 11.64 14.41 7.80
CA SER A 9 12.31 14.44 9.10
C SER A 9 13.79 14.08 8.97
N THR A 10 14.58 14.37 10.00
CA THR A 10 16.02 14.06 10.01
C THR A 10 16.24 12.56 9.86
N ASP A 11 15.44 11.76 10.56
CA ASP A 11 15.49 10.30 10.51
C ASP A 11 15.02 9.78 9.15
N GLY A 12 13.98 10.38 8.58
CA GLY A 12 13.49 10.03 7.24
C GLY A 12 14.54 10.28 6.15
N LEU A 13 15.15 11.47 6.14
CA LEU A 13 16.23 11.80 5.20
C LEU A 13 17.44 10.87 5.36
N SER A 14 17.82 10.60 6.60
CA SER A 14 18.93 9.69 6.91
C SER A 14 18.64 8.25 6.47
N ALA A 15 17.40 7.77 6.68
CA ALA A 15 16.98 6.44 6.25
C ALA A 15 16.97 6.30 4.71
N ILE A 16 16.46 7.32 4.00
CA ILE A 16 16.49 7.33 2.52
C ILE A 16 17.94 7.31 2.02
N LYS A 17 18.81 8.17 2.58
CA LYS A 17 20.22 8.22 2.23
C LYS A 17 20.92 6.88 2.47
N ALA A 18 20.67 6.23 3.60
CA ALA A 18 21.24 4.94 3.92
C ALA A 18 20.78 3.84 2.93
N ASP A 19 19.49 3.82 2.59
CA ASP A 19 18.96 2.86 1.61
C ASP A 19 19.57 3.07 0.21
N LEU A 20 19.62 4.33 -0.25
CA LEU A 20 20.18 4.68 -1.55
C LEU A 20 21.70 4.48 -1.62
N THR A 21 22.43 4.62 -0.50
CA THR A 21 23.86 4.32 -0.47
C THR A 21 24.13 2.85 -0.79
N ARG A 22 23.26 1.94 -0.33
CA ARG A 22 23.36 0.52 -0.64
C ARG A 22 22.93 0.18 -2.07
N LYS A 23 21.87 0.84 -2.56
CA LYS A 23 21.28 0.54 -3.88
C LYS A 23 21.99 1.22 -5.04
N LEU A 24 22.63 2.36 -4.80
CA LEU A 24 23.31 3.18 -5.80
C LEU A 24 24.75 3.47 -5.35
N PRO A 25 25.60 2.44 -5.19
CA PRO A 25 26.95 2.61 -4.64
C PRO A 25 27.82 3.54 -5.51
N ASP A 26 27.63 3.53 -6.84
CA ASP A 26 28.43 4.29 -7.80
C ASP A 26 28.08 5.79 -7.86
N VAL A 27 26.91 6.18 -7.35
CA VAL A 27 26.51 7.59 -7.29
C VAL A 27 27.19 8.25 -6.10
N LYS A 28 27.97 9.31 -6.30
CA LYS A 28 28.65 10.00 -5.19
C LYS A 28 27.64 10.48 -4.13
N SER A 29 28.06 10.42 -2.85
CA SER A 29 27.22 10.78 -1.70
C SER A 29 26.60 12.17 -1.81
N SER A 30 27.36 13.17 -2.29
CA SER A 30 26.87 14.54 -2.53
C SER A 30 25.72 14.58 -3.53
N HIS A 31 25.86 13.89 -4.67
CA HIS A 31 24.80 13.83 -5.69
C HIS A 31 23.58 13.06 -5.21
N ARG A 32 23.74 11.98 -4.43
CA ARG A 32 22.60 11.29 -3.80
C ARG A 32 21.81 12.24 -2.90
N CYS A 33 22.49 13.01 -2.04
CA CYS A 33 21.83 13.97 -1.15
C CYS A 33 21.06 15.04 -1.92
N GLU A 34 21.67 15.65 -2.95
CA GLU A 34 21.00 16.66 -3.77
C GLU A 34 19.82 16.07 -4.56
N ALA A 35 19.97 14.86 -5.13
CA ALA A 35 18.88 14.16 -5.81
C ALA A 35 17.70 13.88 -4.87
N ILE A 36 17.97 13.44 -3.62
CA ILE A 36 16.93 13.25 -2.59
C ILE A 36 16.19 14.56 -2.35
N ALA A 37 16.92 15.67 -2.18
CA ALA A 37 16.30 16.97 -1.93
C ALA A 37 15.37 17.38 -3.09
N ARG A 38 15.85 17.26 -4.34
CA ARG A 38 15.06 17.57 -5.55
C ARG A 38 13.82 16.68 -5.66
N GLY A 39 13.99 15.38 -5.42
CA GLY A 39 12.89 14.41 -5.42
C GLY A 39 11.86 14.64 -4.32
N LEU A 40 12.17 15.44 -3.29
CA LEU A 40 11.25 15.85 -2.23
C LEU A 40 10.76 17.30 -2.40
N GLY A 41 11.10 17.97 -3.51
CA GLY A 41 10.67 19.33 -3.81
C GLY A 41 11.53 20.45 -3.19
N PHE A 42 12.69 20.13 -2.62
CA PHE A 42 13.64 21.10 -2.11
C PHE A 42 14.68 21.48 -3.17
N ARG A 43 15.14 22.74 -3.15
CA ARG A 43 16.16 23.22 -4.10
C ARG A 43 17.53 22.60 -3.82
N THR A 44 17.89 22.42 -2.55
CA THR A 44 19.16 21.80 -2.16
C THR A 44 18.99 20.92 -0.92
N TYR A 45 19.95 20.03 -0.68
CA TYR A 45 19.94 19.23 0.54
C TYR A 45 20.05 20.09 1.81
N ALA A 46 20.82 21.18 1.75
CA ALA A 46 20.90 22.14 2.84
C ALA A 46 19.54 22.79 3.15
N THR A 47 18.74 23.14 2.13
CA THR A 47 17.39 23.69 2.36
C THR A 47 16.42 22.67 2.96
N ALA A 48 16.54 21.39 2.60
CA ALA A 48 15.76 20.32 3.22
C ALA A 48 16.13 20.15 4.70
N LEU A 49 17.42 20.13 5.04
CA LEU A 49 17.89 20.07 6.42
C LEU A 49 17.43 21.27 7.25
N ALA A 50 17.56 22.48 6.71
CA ALA A 50 17.12 23.70 7.40
C ALA A 50 15.61 23.69 7.69
N ALA A 51 14.80 23.22 6.73
CA ALA A 51 13.36 23.11 6.91
C ALA A 51 12.99 22.13 8.05
N VAL A 52 13.67 20.97 8.09
CA VAL A 52 13.48 19.99 9.17
C VAL A 52 13.93 20.54 10.53
N GLN A 53 15.08 21.21 10.59
CA GLN A 53 15.62 21.80 11.82
C GLN A 53 14.74 22.91 12.38
N ALA A 54 14.07 23.67 11.51
CA ALA A 54 13.10 24.70 11.90
C ALA A 54 11.81 24.10 12.49
N GLY A 55 11.68 22.78 12.60
CA GLY A 55 10.49 22.12 13.15
C GLY A 55 9.27 22.21 12.23
N ALA A 56 9.46 22.56 10.95
CA ALA A 56 8.38 22.60 9.98
C ALA A 56 7.89 21.17 9.75
N THR A 57 6.76 20.82 10.37
CA THR A 57 6.09 19.54 10.13
C THR A 57 5.52 19.57 8.73
N SER A 58 6.34 19.14 7.78
CA SER A 58 6.03 19.16 6.36
C SER A 58 5.97 17.73 5.83
N THR A 59 5.03 17.52 4.93
CA THR A 59 5.00 16.31 4.12
C THR A 59 5.45 16.68 2.71
N ALA A 60 6.20 15.78 2.08
CA ALA A 60 6.66 15.96 0.72
C ALA A 60 6.12 14.84 -0.18
N GLN A 61 5.62 15.23 -1.35
CA GLN A 61 5.35 14.29 -2.41
C GLN A 61 6.67 13.81 -3.02
N VAL A 62 6.80 12.50 -3.19
CA VAL A 62 8.00 11.86 -3.74
C VAL A 62 7.95 11.90 -5.27
N ARG A 63 8.92 12.57 -5.86
CA ARG A 63 9.05 12.85 -7.30
C ARG A 63 10.28 12.13 -7.88
N GLY A 64 10.06 10.94 -8.44
CA GLY A 64 11.09 10.11 -9.06
C GLY A 64 11.70 10.79 -10.28
N ASP A 65 10.87 11.43 -11.09
CA ASP A 65 11.25 12.26 -12.24
C ASP A 65 12.31 13.33 -11.88
N LEU A 66 12.09 14.09 -10.80
CA LEU A 66 13.04 15.13 -10.37
C LEU A 66 14.34 14.53 -9.78
N PHE A 67 14.23 13.39 -9.10
CA PHE A 67 15.38 12.65 -8.58
C PHE A 67 16.28 12.15 -9.71
N VAL A 68 15.71 11.53 -10.75
CA VAL A 68 16.49 11.00 -11.88
C VAL A 68 17.00 12.09 -12.80
N ALA A 69 16.24 13.18 -13.00
CA ALA A 69 16.68 14.31 -13.82
C ALA A 69 17.97 14.92 -13.28
N TYR A 70 18.04 15.19 -11.97
CA TYR A 70 19.25 15.71 -11.34
C TYR A 70 20.45 14.77 -11.51
N LEU A 71 20.25 13.46 -11.37
CA LEU A 71 21.33 12.48 -11.50
C LEU A 71 21.81 12.34 -12.95
N ALA A 72 20.89 12.40 -13.92
CA ALA A 72 21.20 12.35 -15.34
C ALA A 72 22.05 13.57 -15.79
N GLU A 73 21.75 14.77 -15.27
CA GLU A 73 22.58 15.97 -15.49
C GLU A 73 24.03 15.80 -15.03
N HIS A 74 24.27 14.87 -14.10
CA HIS A 74 25.59 14.56 -13.55
C HIS A 74 26.13 13.21 -14.04
N ALA A 75 25.64 12.73 -15.20
CA ALA A 75 26.06 11.50 -15.86
C ALA A 75 25.80 10.21 -15.07
N PHE A 76 24.83 10.21 -14.15
CA PHE A 76 24.36 9.01 -13.45
C PHE A 76 23.00 8.58 -13.98
N ALA A 77 22.96 7.46 -14.71
CA ALA A 77 21.71 6.83 -15.15
C ALA A 77 21.22 5.83 -14.10
N VAL A 78 20.08 6.09 -13.47
CA VAL A 78 19.51 5.23 -12.41
C VAL A 78 18.01 5.06 -12.58
N SER A 79 17.45 3.96 -12.06
CA SER A 79 15.99 3.79 -12.00
C SER A 79 15.37 4.63 -10.87
N PRO A 80 14.24 5.32 -11.12
CA PRO A 80 13.50 6.03 -10.07
C PRO A 80 12.93 5.07 -9.01
N ALA A 81 12.79 3.78 -9.32
CA ALA A 81 12.27 2.76 -8.40
C ALA A 81 13.11 2.69 -7.11
N ALA A 82 14.43 2.88 -7.18
CA ALA A 82 15.30 2.89 -6.01
C ALA A 82 14.89 3.99 -5.01
N PHE A 83 14.55 5.18 -5.51
CA PHE A 83 14.10 6.31 -4.69
C PHE A 83 12.69 6.06 -4.12
N TYR A 84 11.75 5.59 -4.95
CA TYR A 84 10.41 5.23 -4.47
C TYR A 84 10.44 4.16 -3.39
N HIS A 85 11.31 3.15 -3.53
CA HIS A 85 11.46 2.11 -2.51
C HIS A 85 12.01 2.67 -1.20
N ALA A 86 13.04 3.52 -1.27
CA ALA A 86 13.62 4.14 -0.09
C ALA A 86 12.58 5.02 0.65
N ALA A 87 11.81 5.81 -0.09
CA ALA A 87 10.74 6.64 0.48
C ALA A 87 9.56 5.81 1.00
N ALA A 88 9.18 4.73 0.33
CA ALA A 88 8.13 3.82 0.80
C ALA A 88 8.45 3.20 2.17
N LYS A 89 9.73 2.90 2.45
CA LYS A 89 10.15 2.46 3.78
C LYS A 89 9.92 3.50 4.87
N VAL A 90 10.12 4.79 4.55
CA VAL A 90 9.80 5.89 5.47
C VAL A 90 8.30 5.98 5.70
N ALA A 91 7.48 5.90 4.63
CA ALA A 91 6.02 5.88 4.76
C ALA A 91 5.51 4.70 5.59
N LEU A 92 6.05 3.49 5.34
CA LEU A 92 5.71 2.28 6.10
C LEU A 92 6.07 2.44 7.58
N ARG A 93 7.25 3.00 7.88
CA ARG A 93 7.67 3.26 9.27
C ARG A 93 6.72 4.25 9.96
N ASP A 94 6.37 5.36 9.32
CA ASP A 94 5.42 6.33 9.88
C ASP A 94 4.06 5.69 10.22
N VAL A 95 3.50 4.90 9.29
CA VAL A 95 2.23 4.20 9.53
C VAL A 95 2.37 3.14 10.63
N TRP A 96 3.50 2.42 10.64
CA TRP A 96 3.83 1.43 11.65
C TRP A 96 3.90 2.04 13.05
N GLU A 97 4.57 3.18 13.21
CA GLU A 97 4.69 3.90 14.49
C GLU A 97 3.31 4.37 14.99
N ARG A 98 2.49 4.94 14.11
CA ARG A 98 1.15 5.45 14.44
C ARG A 98 0.10 4.34 14.65
N THR A 99 0.40 3.10 14.27
CA THR A 99 -0.54 1.98 14.34
C THR A 99 0.09 0.79 15.08
N PRO A 100 0.14 0.81 16.43
CA PRO A 100 0.89 -0.16 17.24
C PRO A 100 0.52 -1.64 17.05
N LYS A 101 -0.72 -1.93 16.63
CA LYS A 101 -1.19 -3.29 16.39
C LYS A 101 -0.99 -3.78 14.95
N LEU A 102 -0.57 -2.91 14.02
CA LEU A 102 -0.42 -3.29 12.62
C LEU A 102 0.81 -4.21 12.44
N THR A 103 0.61 -5.31 11.73
CA THR A 103 1.64 -6.28 11.35
C THR A 103 1.60 -6.51 9.84
N MET A 104 2.52 -7.30 9.28
CA MET A 104 2.51 -7.71 7.86
C MET A 104 1.18 -8.35 7.45
N TRP A 105 0.54 -9.07 8.39
CA TRP A 105 -0.62 -9.91 8.11
C TRP A 105 -1.97 -9.26 8.47
N GLY A 106 -1.96 -8.13 9.20
CA GLY A 106 -3.20 -7.45 9.62
C GLY A 106 -3.08 -6.77 10.97
N ILE A 107 -4.18 -6.66 11.70
CA ILE A 107 -4.22 -6.12 13.07
C ILE A 107 -3.99 -7.24 14.09
N GLY A 108 -3.02 -7.05 14.98
CA GLY A 108 -2.66 -8.01 16.02
C GLY A 108 -2.08 -9.30 15.46
N SER A 109 -2.28 -10.40 16.18
CA SER A 109 -1.85 -11.74 15.81
C SER A 109 -3.00 -12.76 15.72
N GLY A 110 -4.26 -12.35 15.93
CA GLY A 110 -5.38 -13.28 16.01
C GLY A 110 -5.30 -14.20 17.25
N GLY A 111 -6.14 -15.23 17.27
CA GLY A 111 -6.13 -16.24 18.32
C GLY A 111 -4.89 -17.15 18.31
N PRO A 112 -4.72 -17.96 19.37
CA PRO A 112 -3.67 -18.98 19.46
C PRO A 112 -3.75 -19.95 18.29
N ARG A 113 -2.59 -20.40 17.80
CA ARG A 113 -2.48 -21.43 16.76
C ARG A 113 -1.97 -22.73 17.37
N ARG A 114 -2.18 -23.85 16.67
CA ARG A 114 -1.47 -25.10 16.99
C ARG A 114 -0.04 -25.03 16.47
N LYS A 115 0.89 -25.41 17.33
CA LYS A 115 2.31 -25.60 17.00
C LYS A 115 2.52 -26.96 16.33
N GLU A 116 3.70 -27.15 15.74
CA GLU A 116 4.07 -28.41 15.08
C GLU A 116 4.05 -29.61 16.05
N ASP A 117 4.33 -29.38 17.33
CA ASP A 117 4.25 -30.39 18.41
C ASP A 117 2.80 -30.69 18.87
N GLY A 118 1.79 -30.09 18.22
CA GLY A 118 0.38 -30.25 18.53
C GLY A 118 -0.13 -29.44 19.73
N ARG A 119 0.74 -28.76 20.47
CA ARG A 119 0.33 -27.88 21.58
C ARG A 119 -0.24 -26.57 21.05
N TRP A 120 -1.12 -25.94 21.82
CA TRP A 120 -1.55 -24.57 21.54
C TRP A 120 -0.43 -23.59 21.91
N GLU A 121 -0.33 -22.51 21.12
CA GLU A 121 0.48 -21.35 21.48
C GLU A 121 0.07 -20.81 22.86
N ASP A 122 1.06 -20.48 23.69
CA ASP A 122 0.84 -19.68 24.90
C ASP A 122 0.99 -18.18 24.60
N PHE A 123 0.86 -17.34 25.64
CA PHE A 123 1.01 -15.90 25.49
C PHE A 123 2.41 -15.47 24.99
N ARG A 124 3.47 -16.20 25.36
CA ARG A 124 4.83 -15.89 24.92
C ARG A 124 4.99 -16.19 23.44
N ASP A 125 4.47 -17.33 22.99
CA ASP A 125 4.44 -17.73 21.58
C ASP A 125 3.69 -16.68 20.73
N MET A 126 2.49 -16.29 21.16
CA MET A 126 1.68 -15.28 20.47
C MET A 126 2.36 -13.90 20.40
N ASN A 127 3.02 -13.48 21.48
CA ASN A 127 3.75 -12.22 21.53
C ASN A 127 5.01 -12.24 20.63
N ALA A 128 5.71 -13.38 20.57
CA ALA A 128 6.84 -13.56 19.65
C ALA A 128 6.37 -13.46 18.19
N ARG A 129 5.32 -14.20 17.83
CA ARG A 129 4.69 -14.15 16.51
C ARG A 129 4.21 -12.75 16.13
N PHE A 130 3.64 -12.01 17.09
CA PHE A 130 3.24 -10.62 16.88
C PHE A 130 4.45 -9.71 16.58
N LYS A 131 5.51 -9.79 17.38
CA LYS A 131 6.73 -8.98 17.20
C LYS A 131 7.41 -9.26 15.86
N GLU A 132 7.50 -10.53 15.47
CA GLU A 132 8.05 -10.97 14.19
C GLU A 132 7.20 -10.44 13.02
N ALA A 133 5.89 -10.68 13.04
CA ALA A 133 5.00 -10.17 12.00
C ALA A 133 5.02 -8.63 11.92
N ARG A 134 5.25 -7.95 13.04
CA ARG A 134 5.37 -6.50 13.10
C ARG A 134 6.69 -5.99 12.56
N SER A 135 7.81 -6.71 12.73
CA SER A 135 9.09 -6.35 12.12
C SER A 135 9.11 -6.65 10.62
N GLU A 136 8.44 -7.72 10.19
CA GLU A 136 8.32 -8.10 8.77
C GLU A 136 7.71 -7.00 7.90
N LEU A 137 6.74 -6.23 8.44
CA LEU A 137 6.12 -5.10 7.74
C LEU A 137 7.14 -4.00 7.34
N LEU A 138 8.26 -3.88 8.06
CA LEU A 138 9.32 -2.93 7.75
C LEU A 138 10.39 -3.51 6.80
N GLY A 139 10.27 -4.78 6.42
CA GLY A 139 11.17 -5.46 5.51
C GLY A 139 10.99 -5.08 4.04
N ASP A 140 11.98 -5.43 3.22
CA ASP A 140 11.98 -5.12 1.78
C ASP A 140 10.79 -5.76 1.03
N GLY A 141 10.31 -6.90 1.52
CA GLY A 141 9.16 -7.61 0.94
C GLY A 141 7.84 -6.82 0.98
N ALA A 142 7.70 -5.85 1.90
CA ALA A 142 6.50 -5.02 2.00
C ALA A 142 6.49 -3.85 1.00
N VAL A 143 7.64 -3.44 0.48
CA VAL A 143 7.80 -2.18 -0.27
C VAL A 143 7.06 -2.18 -1.61
N LYS A 144 7.29 -3.19 -2.45
CA LYS A 144 6.65 -3.27 -3.78
C LYS A 144 5.14 -3.46 -3.67
N PRO A 145 4.61 -4.36 -2.82
CA PRO A 145 3.17 -4.49 -2.60
C PRO A 145 2.52 -3.24 -2.01
N PHE A 146 3.23 -2.49 -1.16
CA PHE A 146 2.75 -1.21 -0.62
C PHE A 146 2.53 -0.18 -1.73
N LEU A 147 3.53 0.01 -2.60
CA LEU A 147 3.43 0.94 -3.74
C LEU A 147 2.33 0.51 -4.73
N ALA A 148 2.22 -0.79 -5.03
CA ALA A 148 1.17 -1.32 -5.89
C ALA A 148 -0.23 -1.08 -5.29
N SER A 149 -0.36 -1.25 -3.97
CA SER A 149 -1.59 -0.96 -3.23
C SER A 149 -1.94 0.51 -3.29
N LEU A 150 -0.98 1.44 -3.16
CA LEU A 150 -1.23 2.87 -3.34
C LEU A 150 -1.74 3.21 -4.74
N ALA A 151 -1.21 2.55 -5.78
CA ALA A 151 -1.66 2.76 -7.16
C ALA A 151 -3.12 2.33 -7.35
N PHE A 152 -3.49 1.18 -6.76
CA PHE A 152 -4.88 0.69 -6.74
C PHE A 152 -5.80 1.63 -5.95
N LEU A 153 -5.39 2.00 -4.72
CA LEU A 153 -6.18 2.84 -3.82
C LEU A 153 -6.44 4.24 -4.37
N GLY A 154 -5.55 4.76 -5.23
CA GLY A 154 -5.78 6.01 -5.97
C GLY A 154 -7.02 6.00 -6.87
N ARG A 155 -7.57 4.82 -7.21
CA ARG A 155 -8.84 4.68 -7.94
C ARG A 155 -10.06 4.45 -7.05
N VAL A 156 -9.86 4.27 -5.74
CA VAL A 156 -10.94 3.96 -4.81
C VAL A 156 -11.53 5.25 -4.26
N THR A 157 -12.84 5.43 -4.40
CA THR A 157 -13.53 6.61 -3.85
C THR A 157 -13.71 6.50 -2.33
N PRO A 158 -13.25 7.48 -1.54
CA PRO A 158 -13.48 7.51 -0.09
C PRO A 158 -14.94 7.86 0.24
N THR A 159 -15.43 7.34 1.37
CA THR A 159 -16.73 7.69 1.96
C THR A 159 -16.54 8.36 3.31
N LYS A 160 -17.59 9.06 3.79
CA LYS A 160 -17.56 9.68 5.13
C LYS A 160 -17.58 8.65 6.26
N THR A 161 -18.29 7.54 6.07
CA THR A 161 -18.50 6.50 7.09
C THR A 161 -17.97 5.15 6.62
N ILE A 162 -17.56 4.32 7.59
CA ILE A 162 -17.15 2.93 7.37
C ILE A 162 -18.42 2.08 7.31
N ARG A 163 -18.61 1.36 6.19
CA ARG A 163 -19.80 0.52 5.95
C ARG A 163 -19.41 -0.96 5.90
N LYS A 164 -20.38 -1.85 6.06
CA LYS A 164 -20.15 -3.29 5.86
C LYS A 164 -19.79 -3.58 4.40
N GLY A 165 -18.96 -4.59 4.19
CA GLY A 165 -18.61 -5.08 2.85
C GLY A 165 -17.45 -4.36 2.17
N THR A 166 -16.64 -3.59 2.90
CA THR A 166 -15.40 -2.94 2.44
C THR A 166 -14.19 -3.52 3.19
N GLY A 167 -14.24 -4.83 3.47
CA GLY A 167 -13.23 -5.54 4.26
C GLY A 167 -11.90 -5.66 3.52
N SER A 168 -10.82 -5.39 4.24
CA SER A 168 -9.43 -5.48 3.77
C SER A 168 -9.10 -6.77 3.02
N TYR A 169 -9.56 -7.93 3.47
CA TYR A 169 -9.32 -9.21 2.78
C TYR A 169 -9.84 -9.23 1.33
N TRP A 170 -11.07 -8.75 1.09
CA TRP A 170 -11.61 -8.67 -0.27
C TRP A 170 -10.87 -7.63 -1.10
N VAL A 171 -10.64 -6.44 -0.51
CA VAL A 171 -9.94 -5.33 -1.18
C VAL A 171 -8.52 -5.73 -1.58
N LYS A 172 -7.83 -6.53 -0.75
CA LYS A 172 -6.49 -7.08 -0.99
C LYS A 172 -6.44 -7.91 -2.26
N HIS A 173 -7.43 -8.78 -2.46
CA HIS A 173 -7.49 -9.60 -3.66
C HIS A 173 -7.74 -8.81 -4.96
N ILE A 174 -8.42 -7.66 -4.87
CA ILE A 174 -8.52 -6.74 -6.01
C ILE A 174 -7.13 -6.12 -6.27
N ALA A 175 -6.48 -5.59 -5.23
CA ALA A 175 -5.16 -4.97 -5.33
C ALA A 175 -4.08 -5.93 -5.87
N GLU A 176 -4.10 -7.21 -5.47
CA GLU A 176 -3.17 -8.25 -5.94
C GLU A 176 -3.15 -8.39 -7.47
N ASN A 177 -4.31 -8.21 -8.10
CA ASN A 177 -4.51 -8.39 -9.54
C ASN A 177 -4.41 -7.06 -10.32
N PHE A 178 -4.22 -5.94 -9.63
CA PHE A 178 -4.23 -4.61 -10.25
C PHE A 178 -2.94 -4.36 -11.06
N ALA A 179 -3.09 -4.26 -12.38
CA ALA A 179 -2.01 -3.87 -13.27
C ALA A 179 -1.66 -2.39 -13.05
N CYS A 180 -0.40 -2.12 -12.73
CA CYS A 180 0.07 -0.76 -12.47
C CYS A 180 1.56 -0.60 -12.77
N SER A 181 1.96 0.66 -12.90
CA SER A 181 3.34 1.09 -13.16
C SER A 181 3.80 2.12 -12.12
N TYR A 182 5.11 2.29 -12.01
CA TYR A 182 5.71 3.51 -11.49
C TYR A 182 5.25 4.73 -12.31
N PRO A 183 5.32 5.95 -11.76
CA PRO A 183 4.99 7.18 -12.48
C PRO A 183 5.73 7.32 -13.82
N GLU A 184 6.95 6.81 -13.90
CA GLU A 184 7.81 6.86 -15.09
C GLU A 184 7.59 5.66 -16.05
N GLY A 185 6.59 4.81 -15.79
CA GLY A 185 6.12 3.77 -16.71
C GLY A 185 6.66 2.36 -16.48
N GLU A 186 7.71 2.17 -15.67
CA GLU A 186 8.20 0.83 -15.31
C GLU A 186 7.10 0.00 -14.63
N LYS A 187 6.98 -1.29 -14.96
CA LYS A 187 5.93 -2.17 -14.43
C LYS A 187 6.09 -2.41 -12.92
N LEU A 188 5.02 -2.20 -12.16
CA LEU A 188 4.97 -2.36 -10.71
C LEU A 188 4.13 -3.56 -10.26
N GLY A 189 2.95 -3.75 -10.86
CA GLY A 189 2.02 -4.85 -10.57
C GLY A 189 1.52 -5.53 -11.84
N PRO A 190 0.75 -6.62 -11.75
CA PRO A 190 0.23 -7.28 -10.54
C PRO A 190 1.31 -7.87 -9.62
N THR A 191 1.01 -8.04 -8.32
CA THR A 191 1.91 -8.64 -7.32
C THR A 191 1.13 -9.14 -6.12
N TYR A 192 1.65 -10.14 -5.40
CA TYR A 192 1.07 -10.53 -4.11
C TYR A 192 1.08 -9.35 -3.12
N VAL A 193 -0.02 -9.17 -2.38
CA VAL A 193 -0.19 -8.11 -1.37
C VAL A 193 -0.59 -8.77 -0.05
N ALA A 194 0.26 -8.65 0.97
CA ALA A 194 -0.11 -9.07 2.31
C ALA A 194 -1.18 -8.11 2.88
N ASN A 195 -2.10 -8.64 3.68
CA ASN A 195 -3.26 -7.87 4.14
C ASN A 195 -2.86 -6.63 4.98
N GLY A 196 -1.84 -6.78 5.84
CA GLY A 196 -1.31 -5.66 6.62
C GLY A 196 -0.65 -4.58 5.76
N VAL A 197 -0.02 -4.96 4.65
CA VAL A 197 0.57 -4.01 3.69
C VAL A 197 -0.51 -3.18 2.99
N LEU A 198 -1.61 -3.81 2.59
CA LEU A 198 -2.78 -3.07 2.07
C LEU A 198 -3.32 -2.09 3.12
N ILE A 199 -3.46 -2.52 4.38
CA ILE A 199 -3.93 -1.66 5.46
C ILE A 199 -2.97 -0.47 5.63
N ALA A 200 -1.67 -0.71 5.61
CA ALA A 200 -0.68 0.36 5.70
C ALA A 200 -0.82 1.38 4.56
N ALA A 201 -0.98 0.89 3.32
CA ALA A 201 -1.19 1.74 2.14
C ALA A 201 -2.50 2.54 2.23
N ALA A 202 -3.59 1.92 2.71
CA ALA A 202 -4.86 2.59 2.89
C ALA A 202 -4.77 3.73 3.93
N LEU A 203 -4.06 3.50 5.04
CA LEU A 203 -3.82 4.54 6.04
C LEU A 203 -2.94 5.67 5.51
N GLN A 204 -1.91 5.36 4.70
CA GLN A 204 -1.09 6.39 4.05
C GLN A 204 -1.94 7.22 3.06
N ALA A 205 -2.83 6.57 2.31
CA ALA A 205 -3.74 7.24 1.38
C ALA A 205 -4.89 8.00 2.06
N GLY A 206 -4.94 8.04 3.40
CA GLY A 206 -5.91 8.81 4.17
C GLY A 206 -7.25 8.12 4.42
N PHE A 207 -7.37 6.82 4.11
CA PHE A 207 -8.55 6.04 4.50
C PHE A 207 -8.57 5.82 6.02
N LYS A 208 -9.78 5.78 6.56
CA LYS A 208 -10.09 5.39 7.94
C LYS A 208 -10.43 3.91 7.98
N MET A 209 -10.03 3.25 9.06
CA MET A 209 -10.33 1.84 9.28
C MET A 209 -11.10 1.61 10.58
N LYS A 210 -11.82 0.49 10.64
CA LYS A 210 -12.43 -0.06 11.84
C LYS A 210 -11.88 -1.47 12.06
N THR A 211 -11.37 -1.72 13.25
CA THR A 211 -10.86 -3.02 13.70
C THR A 211 -11.97 -3.79 14.42
N TYR A 212 -11.75 -5.08 14.61
CA TYR A 212 -12.70 -5.99 15.28
C TYR A 212 -11.94 -6.92 16.22
N VAL A 213 -12.68 -7.48 17.17
CA VAL A 213 -12.22 -8.58 18.02
C VAL A 213 -13.22 -9.73 17.88
N ASP A 214 -12.72 -10.96 17.98
CA ASP A 214 -13.57 -12.14 17.99
C ASP A 214 -14.29 -12.31 19.34
N ASN A 215 -15.13 -13.35 19.44
CA ASN A 215 -15.90 -13.65 20.66
C ASN A 215 -15.03 -14.02 21.88
N LEU A 216 -13.74 -14.29 21.68
CA LEU A 216 -12.77 -14.61 22.72
C LEU A 216 -11.88 -13.41 23.06
N GLY A 217 -12.09 -12.27 22.41
CA GLY A 217 -11.36 -11.02 22.64
C GLY A 217 -10.06 -10.89 21.86
N TYR A 218 -9.76 -11.79 20.92
CA TYR A 218 -8.58 -11.67 20.06
C TYR A 218 -8.83 -10.72 18.90
N ASP A 219 -7.82 -9.93 18.52
CA ASP A 219 -7.92 -9.04 17.36
C ASP A 219 -8.20 -9.84 16.07
N GLU A 220 -9.19 -9.42 15.29
CA GLU A 220 -9.35 -9.90 13.93
C GLU A 220 -8.30 -9.23 13.03
N LEU A 221 -7.58 -10.03 12.24
CA LEU A 221 -6.55 -9.52 11.33
C LEU A 221 -7.13 -8.54 10.29
N ASN A 222 -8.42 -8.69 9.96
CA ASN A 222 -9.11 -7.93 8.94
C ASN A 222 -9.76 -6.66 9.52
N VAL A 223 -9.69 -5.58 8.75
CA VAL A 223 -10.38 -4.31 9.03
C VAL A 223 -11.41 -4.00 7.95
N SER A 224 -12.32 -3.05 8.23
CA SER A 224 -13.18 -2.43 7.21
C SER A 224 -12.79 -0.97 6.99
N PHE A 225 -12.85 -0.49 5.75
CA PHE A 225 -12.49 0.88 5.39
C PHE A 225 -13.69 1.78 5.06
N ASN A 226 -13.49 3.09 5.12
CA ASN A 226 -14.41 4.09 4.57
C ASN A 226 -14.26 4.21 3.04
N MET A 227 -14.53 3.11 2.33
CA MET A 227 -14.45 3.05 0.87
C MET A 227 -15.84 2.92 0.24
N SER A 228 -16.01 3.40 -0.98
CA SER A 228 -17.24 3.21 -1.75
C SER A 228 -17.34 1.75 -2.22
N LYS A 229 -18.31 1.00 -1.67
CA LYS A 229 -18.57 -0.39 -2.06
C LYS A 229 -18.90 -0.53 -3.57
N PRO A 230 -19.77 0.30 -4.18
CA PRO A 230 -20.02 0.24 -5.62
C PRO A 230 -18.75 0.42 -6.46
N CYS A 231 -17.89 1.39 -6.09
CA CYS A 231 -16.60 1.61 -6.73
C CYS A 231 -15.70 0.35 -6.64
N LEU A 232 -15.62 -0.28 -5.47
CA LEU A 232 -14.86 -1.52 -5.31
C LEU A 232 -15.45 -2.69 -6.12
N GLU A 233 -16.78 -2.79 -6.24
CA GLU A 233 -17.42 -3.84 -7.05
C GLU A 233 -17.20 -3.64 -8.55
N GLU A 234 -17.17 -2.40 -9.02
CA GLU A 234 -16.77 -2.04 -10.38
C GLU A 234 -15.31 -2.38 -10.64
N LEU A 235 -14.40 -1.96 -9.75
CA LEU A 235 -12.98 -2.26 -9.85
C LEU A 235 -12.69 -3.77 -9.79
N ASP A 236 -13.38 -4.53 -8.93
CA ASP A 236 -13.23 -6.00 -8.90
C ASP A 236 -13.59 -6.61 -10.26
N CYS A 237 -14.69 -6.17 -10.88
CA CYS A 237 -15.07 -6.67 -12.21
C CYS A 237 -14.11 -6.25 -13.32
N GLU A 238 -13.54 -5.04 -13.24
CA GLU A 238 -12.53 -4.55 -14.19
C GLU A 238 -11.22 -5.35 -14.06
N VAL A 239 -10.75 -5.55 -12.83
CA VAL A 239 -9.43 -6.12 -12.54
C VAL A 239 -9.44 -7.65 -12.56
N ARG A 240 -10.56 -8.26 -12.19
CA ARG A 240 -10.76 -9.71 -12.14
C ARG A 240 -12.00 -10.07 -12.98
N PRO A 241 -11.92 -9.96 -14.31
CA PRO A 241 -13.06 -10.16 -15.20
C PRO A 241 -13.65 -11.58 -15.14
N ASP A 242 -12.88 -12.57 -14.69
CA ASP A 242 -13.33 -13.95 -14.48
C ASP A 242 -13.66 -14.28 -13.02
N GLY A 243 -13.58 -13.30 -12.12
CA GLY A 243 -13.95 -13.47 -10.72
C GLY A 243 -15.45 -13.70 -10.52
N ALA A 244 -15.81 -14.32 -9.40
CA ALA A 244 -17.20 -14.67 -9.06
C ALA A 244 -18.18 -13.49 -9.19
N ARG A 245 -17.76 -12.26 -8.85
CA ARG A 245 -18.60 -11.06 -8.97
C ARG A 245 -18.86 -10.65 -10.42
N ALA A 246 -17.83 -10.72 -11.28
CA ALA A 246 -17.98 -10.40 -12.69
C ALA A 246 -18.90 -11.42 -13.38
N GLN A 247 -18.77 -12.70 -13.01
CA GLN A 247 -19.65 -13.77 -13.47
C GLN A 247 -21.11 -13.56 -13.02
N ASP A 248 -21.35 -13.25 -11.73
CA ASP A 248 -22.69 -12.95 -11.20
C ASP A 248 -23.32 -11.73 -11.87
N ARG A 249 -22.53 -10.66 -12.12
CA ARG A 249 -22.99 -9.49 -12.88
C ARG A 249 -23.44 -9.88 -14.28
N ARG A 250 -22.62 -10.62 -15.03
CA ARG A 250 -22.97 -11.12 -16.38
C ARG A 250 -24.23 -11.98 -16.35
N HIS A 251 -24.37 -12.86 -15.35
CA HIS A 251 -25.54 -13.71 -15.20
C HIS A 251 -26.82 -12.89 -14.95
N ARG A 252 -26.76 -11.88 -14.06
CA ARG A 252 -27.89 -10.97 -13.79
C ARG A 252 -28.27 -10.12 -15.01
N GLU A 253 -27.29 -9.65 -15.77
CA GLU A 253 -27.53 -8.90 -17.00
C GLU A 253 -28.16 -9.78 -18.08
N ALA A 254 -27.70 -11.02 -18.24
CA ALA A 254 -28.31 -12.00 -19.13
C ALA A 254 -29.77 -12.30 -18.74
N MET A 255 -30.05 -12.49 -17.44
CA MET A 255 -31.42 -12.66 -16.94
C MET A 255 -32.31 -11.44 -17.23
N LYS A 256 -31.79 -10.21 -17.06
CA LYS A 256 -32.54 -8.98 -17.38
C LYS A 256 -32.84 -8.84 -18.87
N ARG A 257 -31.88 -9.18 -19.74
CA ARG A 257 -32.08 -9.20 -21.20
C ARG A 257 -33.14 -10.23 -21.59
N ASN A 258 -33.08 -11.43 -21.02
CA ASN A 258 -34.07 -12.48 -21.28
C ASN A 258 -35.47 -12.13 -20.74
N ARG A 259 -35.57 -11.36 -19.66
CA ARG A 259 -36.85 -10.81 -19.15
C ARG A 259 -37.44 -9.68 -20.02
N HIS A 260 -36.61 -8.95 -20.77
CA HIS A 260 -37.03 -7.88 -21.68
C HIS A 260 -37.41 -8.39 -23.09
N TYR A 261 -37.31 -9.69 -23.34
CA TYR A 261 -38.05 -10.33 -24.44
C TYR A 261 -39.41 -10.80 -23.90
N PRO A 262 -40.49 -10.01 -24.01
CA PRO A 262 -41.81 -10.58 -23.87
C PRO A 262 -42.01 -11.59 -25.00
N PHE A 263 -42.66 -12.70 -24.67
CA PHE A 263 -43.30 -13.60 -25.61
C PHE A 263 -43.92 -12.80 -26.76
N GLY A 264 -43.33 -12.89 -27.95
CA GLY A 264 -43.68 -12.03 -29.07
C GLY A 264 -43.17 -12.55 -30.40
N SER A 265 -43.57 -13.78 -30.75
CA SER A 265 -43.87 -14.24 -32.13
C SER A 265 -44.10 -15.75 -32.12
N ALA A 266 -45.23 -16.17 -31.54
CA ALA A 266 -45.88 -17.37 -32.03
C ALA A 266 -46.68 -16.94 -33.27
N THR A 267 -46.04 -17.02 -34.45
CA THR A 267 -46.75 -17.03 -35.72
C THR A 267 -47.28 -18.44 -35.94
N PHE A 268 -48.60 -18.60 -35.80
CA PHE A 268 -49.36 -19.63 -36.49
C PHE A 268 -49.60 -19.21 -37.94
#